data_AF-A0A847NR48-F1
#
_entry.id   AF-A0A847NR48-F1
#
_cell.length_a   1.000
_cell.length_b   1.000
_cell.length_c   1.000
_cell.angle_alpha   90.00
_cell.angle_beta   90.00
_cell.angle_gamma   90.00
#
_symmetry.space_group_name_H-M   'P 1'
#
loop_
_entity.id
_entity.type
_entity.pdbx_description
1 polymer ?
#
loop_
_entity_poly.entity_id
_entity_poly.type
_entity_poly.pdbx_seq_one_letter_code
_entity_poly.pdbx_strand_id
1 'polypeptide(L)'
;MPYINIKVTKENGEPTAEQKAKLIEGVTNLVSEILGRNKASTVVVIDEVEMDSYGLGGKSITKVRQEQAKLAKKETKQEKAKIAKKEKETKQEKSQKTPKQEKLNQIKKQEKLGSSESKNQKLKDKELKTKELIQDSKTKNRKTKITKEPKPKNIKTKKDKK
;
A
#
# COMPACT_ATOMS: atom_id res chain seq x y z
N MET A 1 29.67 24.34 -26.13
CA MET A 1 30.50 23.15 -25.89
C MET A 1 30.64 22.99 -24.38
N PRO A 2 29.69 22.32 -23.71
CA PRO A 2 29.76 22.09 -22.27
C PRO A 2 30.89 21.13 -21.90
N TYR A 3 31.56 21.38 -20.77
CA TYR A 3 32.58 20.50 -20.21
C TYR A 3 32.17 20.09 -18.79
N ILE A 4 32.23 18.80 -18.51
CA ILE A 4 31.88 18.23 -17.22
C ILE A 4 33.02 17.31 -16.76
N ASN A 5 33.52 17.54 -15.55
CA ASN A 5 34.46 16.64 -14.88
C ASN A 5 33.76 15.97 -13.69
N ILE A 6 33.74 14.65 -13.68
CA ILE A 6 33.22 13.81 -12.61
C ILE A 6 34.42 13.19 -11.89
N LYS A 7 34.64 13.60 -10.63
CA LYS A 7 35.61 12.96 -9.75
C LYS A 7 34.88 11.98 -8.85
N VAL A 8 35.30 10.73 -8.87
CA VAL A 8 34.67 9.65 -8.10
C VAL A 8 35.74 8.78 -7.47
N THR A 9 35.51 8.35 -6.24
CA THR A 9 36.42 7.44 -5.54
C THR A 9 36.26 6.02 -6.06
N LYS A 10 37.38 5.32 -6.25
CA LYS A 10 37.36 3.90 -6.59
C LYS A 10 37.13 3.06 -5.34
N GLU A 11 35.95 2.46 -5.20
CA GLU A 11 35.59 1.64 -4.05
C GLU A 11 35.23 0.23 -4.52
N ASN A 12 35.92 -0.81 -4.03
CA ASN A 12 35.61 -2.23 -4.31
C ASN A 12 35.50 -2.61 -5.80
N GLY A 13 36.23 -1.92 -6.69
CA GLY A 13 36.15 -2.18 -8.14
C GLY A 13 35.08 -1.38 -8.88
N GLU A 14 34.35 -0.50 -8.19
CA GLU A 14 33.46 0.49 -8.77
C GLU A 14 34.13 1.88 -8.82
N PRO A 15 33.79 2.73 -9.82
CA PRO A 15 32.81 2.49 -10.88
C PRO A 15 33.33 1.58 -12.00
N THR A 16 32.46 0.69 -12.49
CA THR A 16 32.74 -0.19 -13.63
C THR A 16 32.70 0.56 -14.96
N ALA A 17 33.21 -0.04 -16.04
CA ALA A 17 33.14 0.54 -17.39
C ALA A 17 31.69 0.82 -17.82
N GLU A 18 30.75 -0.08 -17.53
CA GLU A 18 29.32 0.11 -17.83
C GLU A 18 28.70 1.26 -17.02
N GLN A 19 29.05 1.38 -15.74
CA GLN A 19 28.59 2.49 -14.90
C GLN A 19 29.12 3.82 -15.42
N LYS A 20 30.40 3.88 -15.83
CA LYS A 20 30.98 5.07 -16.46
C LYS A 20 30.28 5.45 -17.77
N ALA A 21 29.96 4.47 -18.62
CA ALA A 21 29.21 4.72 -19.86
C ALA A 21 27.82 5.32 -19.58
N LYS A 22 27.10 4.75 -18.61
CA LYS A 22 25.79 5.27 -18.16
C LYS A 22 25.88 6.69 -17.59
N LEU A 23 26.94 7.00 -16.83
CA LEU A 23 27.19 8.35 -16.31
C LEU A 23 27.44 9.36 -17.44
N ILE A 24 28.27 9.00 -18.43
CA ILE A 24 28.55 9.86 -19.59
C ILE A 24 27.27 10.16 -20.36
N GLU A 25 26.48 9.13 -20.68
CA GLU A 25 25.23 9.28 -21.41
C GLU A 25 24.21 10.12 -20.62
N GLY A 26 23.99 9.78 -19.34
CA GLY A 26 23.02 10.45 -18.49
C GLY A 26 23.32 11.94 -18.31
N VAL A 27 24.58 12.29 -18.03
CA VAL A 27 24.99 13.69 -17.88
C VAL A 27 24.88 14.45 -19.20
N THR A 28 25.26 13.84 -20.32
CA THR A 28 25.15 14.45 -21.65
C THR A 28 23.69 14.75 -21.99
N ASN A 29 22.77 13.82 -21.69
CA ASN A 29 21.33 14.00 -21.88
C ASN A 29 20.78 15.12 -20.99
N LEU A 30 21.12 15.11 -19.70
CA LEU A 30 20.68 16.11 -18.73
C LEU A 30 21.07 17.53 -19.15
N VAL A 31 22.32 17.72 -19.57
CA VAL A 31 22.82 19.02 -20.04
C VAL A 31 22.10 19.47 -21.31
N SER A 32 21.83 18.55 -22.22
CA SER A 32 21.06 18.84 -23.44
C SER A 32 19.62 19.25 -23.12
N GLU A 33 18.97 18.58 -22.17
CA GLU A 33 17.58 18.82 -21.80
C GLU A 33 17.40 20.16 -21.07
N ILE A 34 18.27 20.47 -20.12
CA ILE A 34 18.15 21.69 -19.29
C ILE A 34 18.64 22.93 -20.05
N LEU A 35 19.78 22.83 -20.74
CA LEU A 35 20.45 23.99 -21.35
C LEU A 35 20.22 24.09 -22.86
N GLY A 36 19.51 23.15 -23.48
CA GLY A 36 19.25 23.13 -24.92
C GLY A 36 20.53 23.04 -25.77
N ARG A 37 21.59 22.42 -25.25
CA ARG A 37 22.90 22.34 -25.92
C ARG A 37 23.04 21.05 -26.73
N ASN A 38 23.80 21.12 -27.82
CA ASN A 38 24.07 19.96 -28.66
C ASN A 38 24.93 18.93 -27.92
N LYS A 39 24.39 17.71 -27.78
CA LYS A 39 25.05 16.53 -27.19
C LYS A 39 26.40 16.21 -27.81
N ALA A 40 26.54 16.36 -29.13
CA ALA A 40 27.78 16.06 -29.85
C ALA A 40 28.96 16.97 -29.46
N SER A 41 28.66 18.14 -28.88
CA SER A 41 29.65 19.10 -28.40
C SER A 41 29.87 19.05 -26.89
N THR A 42 29.26 18.09 -26.19
CA THR A 42 29.40 17.95 -24.74
C THR A 42 30.54 16.99 -24.44
N VAL A 43 31.47 17.43 -23.61
CA VAL A 43 32.62 16.63 -23.18
C VAL A 43 32.44 16.25 -21.72
N VAL A 44 32.54 14.96 -21.42
CA VAL A 44 32.47 14.41 -20.07
C VAL A 44 33.77 13.65 -19.78
N VAL A 45 34.45 14.01 -18.70
CA VAL A 45 35.65 13.35 -18.20
C VAL A 45 35.34 12.73 -16.84
N ILE A 46 35.76 11.49 -16.64
CA ILE A 46 35.61 10.78 -15.36
C ILE A 46 36.99 10.46 -14.81
N ASP A 47 37.31 11.06 -13.67
CA ASP A 47 38.54 10.85 -12.92
C ASP A 47 38.26 9.91 -11.74
N GLU A 48 38.86 8.72 -11.77
CA GLU A 48 38.90 7.80 -10.62
C GLU A 48 40.00 8.24 -9.66
N VAL A 49 39.64 8.47 -8.40
CA VAL A 49 40.57 8.87 -7.34
C VAL A 49 40.63 7.80 -6.26
N GLU A 50 41.82 7.52 -5.75
CA GLU A 50 42.01 6.59 -4.63
C GLU A 50 41.35 7.12 -3.36
N MET A 51 40.76 6.24 -2.54
CA MET A 51 40.00 6.66 -1.34
C MET A 51 40.85 7.44 -0.31
N ASP A 52 42.14 7.13 -0.24
CA ASP A 52 43.09 7.83 0.64
C ASP A 52 43.54 9.19 0.10
N SER A 53 43.37 9.42 -1.20
CA SER A 53 43.66 10.69 -1.88
C SER A 53 42.44 11.61 -1.97
N TYR A 54 41.28 11.15 -1.50
CA TYR A 54 40.04 11.93 -1.45
C TYR A 54 39.66 12.26 -0.01
N GLY A 55 39.58 13.55 0.31
CA GLY A 55 39.36 14.04 1.67
C GLY A 55 37.95 14.60 1.88
N LEU A 56 37.36 14.32 3.05
CA LEU A 56 36.11 14.91 3.53
C LEU A 56 36.26 15.29 5.01
N GLY A 57 36.04 16.57 5.33
CA GLY A 57 36.12 17.06 6.72
C GLY A 57 37.49 16.86 7.38
N GLY A 58 38.58 16.93 6.61
CA GLY A 58 39.94 16.73 7.10
C GLY A 58 40.36 15.26 7.29
N LYS A 59 39.54 14.29 6.88
CA LYS A 59 39.85 12.85 6.92
C LYS A 59 39.77 12.25 5.53
N SER A 60 40.53 11.19 5.25
CA SER A 60 40.34 10.42 4.01
C SER A 60 38.99 9.71 4.01
N ILE A 61 38.42 9.47 2.82
CA ILE A 61 37.16 8.74 2.68
C ILE A 61 37.27 7.36 3.32
N THR A 62 38.42 6.70 3.22
CA THR A 62 38.70 5.44 3.93
C THR A 62 38.39 5.52 5.42
N LYS A 63 38.88 6.57 6.10
CA LYS A 63 38.64 6.77 7.53
C LYS A 63 37.17 7.08 7.82
N VAL A 64 36.56 7.94 7.00
CA VAL A 64 35.14 8.31 7.14
C VAL A 64 34.24 7.07 7.04
N ARG A 65 34.45 6.23 6.02
CA ARG A 65 33.69 4.99 5.81
C ARG A 65 33.88 4.00 6.96
N GLN A 66 35.11 3.86 7.45
CA GLN A 66 35.39 2.99 8.61
C GLN A 66 34.68 3.47 9.88
N GLU A 67 34.68 4.77 10.16
CA GLU A 67 33.99 5.36 11.30
C GLU A 67 32.47 5.15 11.20
N GLN A 68 31.88 5.40 10.02
CA GLN A 68 30.48 5.14 9.75
C GLN A 68 30.11 3.66 9.95
N ALA A 69 30.92 2.73 9.43
CA ALA A 69 30.70 1.31 9.61
C ALA A 69 30.78 0.87 11.09
N LYS A 70 31.67 1.48 11.89
CA LYS A 70 31.77 1.22 13.34
C LYS A 70 30.54 1.74 14.08
N LEU A 71 30.06 2.94 13.74
CA LEU A 71 28.86 3.53 14.33
C LEU A 71 27.62 2.66 14.04
N ALA A 72 27.42 2.25 12.79
CA ALA A 72 26.30 1.39 12.40
C ALA A 72 26.31 0.02 13.13
N LYS A 73 27.49 -0.57 13.34
CA LYS A 73 27.63 -1.82 14.12
C LYS A 73 27.30 -1.64 15.61
N LYS A 74 27.61 -0.46 16.17
CA LYS A 74 27.31 -0.13 17.57
C LYS A 74 25.81 0.06 17.77
N GLU A 75 25.15 0.76 16.86
CA GLU A 75 23.70 0.99 16.87
C GLU A 75 22.93 -0.33 16.74
N THR A 76 23.28 -1.18 15.78
CA THR A 76 22.65 -2.50 15.60
C THR A 76 22.83 -3.44 16.80
N LYS A 77 23.97 -3.41 17.49
CA LYS A 77 24.18 -4.18 18.73
C LYS A 77 23.32 -3.67 19.89
N GLN A 78 23.17 -2.36 20.01
CA GLN A 78 22.33 -1.74 21.03
C GLN A 78 20.83 -1.97 20.77
N GLU A 79 20.40 -1.87 19.51
CA GLU A 79 19.03 -2.19 19.07
C GLU A 79 18.66 -3.63 19.45
N LYS A 80 19.51 -4.60 19.09
CA LYS A 80 19.33 -6.02 19.42
C LYS A 80 19.30 -6.26 20.93
N ALA A 81 20.13 -5.57 21.71
CA ALA A 81 20.14 -5.69 23.16
C ALA A 81 18.87 -5.13 23.82
N LYS A 82 18.30 -4.04 23.27
CA LYS A 82 17.02 -3.46 23.73
C LYS A 82 15.85 -4.38 23.41
N ILE A 83 15.81 -4.94 22.20
CA ILE A 83 14.77 -5.90 21.79
C ILE A 83 14.82 -7.17 22.65
N ALA A 84 16.01 -7.72 22.90
CA ALA A 84 16.18 -8.91 23.75
C ALA A 84 15.77 -8.67 25.22
N LYS A 85 15.96 -7.45 25.76
CA LYS A 85 15.44 -7.09 27.08
C LYS A 85 13.91 -7.00 27.08
N LYS A 86 13.33 -6.34 26.08
CA LYS A 86 11.87 -6.22 25.93
C LYS A 86 11.19 -7.59 25.78
N GLU A 87 11.77 -8.52 25.03
CA GLU A 87 11.25 -9.89 24.89
C GLU A 87 11.32 -10.71 26.18
N LYS A 88 12.33 -10.47 27.04
CA LYS A 88 12.43 -11.11 28.37
C LYS A 88 11.40 -10.53 29.34
N GLU A 89 11.17 -9.22 29.31
CA GLU A 89 10.15 -8.54 30.13
C GLU A 89 8.72 -8.97 29.71
N THR A 90 8.46 -9.11 28.41
CA THR A 90 7.15 -9.56 27.89
C THR A 90 6.86 -11.04 28.23
N LYS A 91 7.90 -11.86 28.42
CA LYS A 91 7.77 -13.25 28.87
C LYS A 91 7.56 -13.37 30.38
N GLN A 92 8.15 -12.47 31.18
CA GLN A 92 7.89 -12.40 32.63
C GLN A 92 6.47 -11.89 32.95
N GLU A 93 5.95 -10.92 32.20
CA GLU A 93 4.59 -10.39 32.43
C GLU A 93 3.48 -11.41 32.10
N LYS A 94 3.75 -12.37 31.20
CA LYS A 94 2.82 -13.49 30.89
C LYS A 94 2.78 -14.58 31.97
N SER A 95 3.75 -14.65 32.89
CA SER A 95 3.77 -15.69 33.94
C SER A 95 3.05 -15.28 35.23
N GLN A 96 2.60 -14.03 35.36
CA GLN A 96 2.00 -13.50 36.61
C GLN A 96 0.51 -13.12 36.53
N LYS A 97 -0.17 -13.25 35.38
CA LYS A 97 -1.65 -13.03 35.30
C LYS A 97 -2.43 -14.32 35.62
N THR A 98 -2.51 -14.59 36.91
CA THR A 98 -3.40 -15.52 37.62
C THR A 98 -4.90 -15.12 37.50
N PRO A 99 -5.86 -16.01 37.84
CA PRO A 99 -7.10 -16.34 37.10
C PRO A 99 -8.28 -15.36 37.21
N LYS A 100 -8.05 -14.05 37.04
CA LYS A 100 -9.13 -13.05 36.98
C LYS A 100 -9.65 -12.79 35.55
N GLN A 101 -8.83 -13.00 34.52
CA GLN A 101 -9.23 -12.73 33.13
C GLN A 101 -10.20 -13.78 32.56
N GLU A 102 -10.06 -15.06 32.96
CA GLU A 102 -10.97 -16.14 32.53
C GLU A 102 -12.38 -16.00 33.11
N LYS A 103 -12.50 -15.61 34.39
CA LYS A 103 -13.81 -15.34 35.01
C LYS A 103 -14.56 -14.20 34.32
N LEU A 104 -13.86 -13.11 33.96
CA LEU A 104 -14.48 -11.97 33.27
C LEU A 104 -14.94 -12.35 31.84
N ASN A 105 -14.22 -13.23 31.16
CA ASN A 105 -14.58 -13.68 29.81
C ASN A 105 -15.74 -14.69 29.82
N GLN A 106 -15.88 -15.51 30.87
CA GLN A 106 -17.04 -16.38 31.05
C GLN A 106 -18.33 -15.57 31.33
N ILE A 107 -18.25 -14.54 32.17
CA ILE A 107 -19.40 -13.67 32.47
C ILE A 107 -19.87 -12.95 31.18
N LYS A 108 -18.93 -12.38 30.41
CA LYS A 108 -19.26 -11.72 29.14
C LYS A 108 -19.85 -12.68 28.08
N LYS A 109 -19.50 -13.97 28.13
CA LYS A 109 -20.08 -14.99 27.23
C LYS A 109 -21.54 -15.27 27.57
N GLN A 110 -21.88 -15.33 28.86
CA GLN A 110 -23.26 -15.55 29.32
C GLN A 110 -24.17 -14.34 28.99
N GLU A 111 -23.68 -13.12 29.15
CA GLU A 111 -24.46 -11.91 28.79
C GLU A 111 -24.74 -11.79 27.28
N LYS A 112 -23.78 -12.20 26.43
CA LYS A 112 -23.98 -12.19 24.98
C LYS A 112 -25.07 -13.17 24.51
N LEU A 113 -25.14 -14.36 25.12
CA LEU A 113 -26.14 -15.38 24.78
C LEU A 113 -27.57 -14.94 25.16
N GLY A 114 -27.75 -14.32 26.32
CA GLY A 114 -29.06 -13.80 26.74
C GLY A 114 -29.58 -12.61 25.90
N SER A 115 -28.68 -11.78 25.36
CA SER A 115 -29.05 -10.63 24.50
C SER A 115 -29.44 -11.04 23.07
N SER A 116 -28.85 -12.11 22.53
CA SER A 116 -29.15 -12.59 21.17
C SER A 116 -30.49 -13.32 21.06
N GLU A 117 -30.90 -14.07 22.09
CA GLU A 117 -32.19 -14.79 22.08
C GLU A 117 -33.38 -13.83 22.16
N SER A 118 -33.31 -12.81 23.02
CA SER A 118 -34.35 -11.78 23.15
C SER A 118 -34.54 -10.92 21.89
N LYS A 119 -33.48 -10.75 21.08
CA LYS A 119 -33.55 -10.01 19.81
C LYS A 119 -34.13 -10.86 18.67
N ASN A 120 -33.77 -12.15 18.60
CA ASN A 120 -34.29 -13.05 17.56
C ASN A 120 -35.78 -13.38 17.74
N GLN A 121 -36.29 -13.43 18.97
CA GLN A 121 -37.73 -13.62 19.21
C GLN A 121 -38.55 -12.41 18.72
N LYS A 122 -38.10 -11.18 19.04
CA LYS A 122 -38.74 -9.92 18.59
C LYS A 122 -38.72 -9.72 17.07
N LEU A 123 -37.71 -10.25 16.38
CA LEU A 123 -37.63 -10.20 14.91
C LEU A 123 -38.57 -11.19 14.25
N LYS A 124 -38.72 -12.41 14.81
CA LYS A 124 -39.68 -13.42 14.32
C LYS A 124 -41.13 -12.96 14.48
N ASP A 125 -41.48 -12.34 15.60
CA ASP A 125 -42.84 -11.83 15.84
C ASP A 125 -43.19 -10.65 14.90
N LYS A 126 -42.20 -9.80 14.57
CA LYS A 126 -42.37 -8.74 13.56
C LYS A 126 -42.57 -9.30 12.15
N GLU A 127 -41.80 -10.32 11.76
CA GLU A 127 -41.92 -10.94 10.43
C GLU A 127 -43.28 -11.63 10.23
N LEU A 128 -43.79 -12.35 11.23
CA LEU A 128 -45.12 -12.97 11.14
C LEU A 128 -46.23 -11.93 10.95
N LYS A 129 -46.18 -10.83 11.70
CA LYS A 129 -47.17 -9.75 11.62
C LYS A 129 -47.15 -9.01 10.27
N THR A 130 -45.97 -8.87 9.65
CA THR A 130 -45.86 -8.33 8.28
C THR A 130 -46.34 -9.30 7.20
N LYS A 131 -46.22 -10.62 7.41
CA LYS A 131 -46.68 -11.61 6.43
C LYS A 131 -48.21 -11.73 6.40
N GLU A 132 -48.89 -11.62 7.54
CA GLU A 132 -50.36 -11.53 7.59
C GLU A 132 -50.89 -10.31 6.82
N LEU A 133 -50.34 -9.12 7.07
CA LEU A 133 -50.74 -7.87 6.38
C LEU A 133 -50.58 -7.92 4.85
N ILE A 134 -49.57 -8.63 4.35
CA ILE A 134 -49.32 -8.77 2.91
C ILE A 134 -50.29 -9.76 2.26
N GLN A 135 -50.73 -10.80 2.99
CA GLN A 135 -51.70 -11.78 2.47
C GLN A 135 -53.10 -11.16 2.32
N ASP A 136 -53.51 -10.30 3.26
CA ASP A 136 -54.78 -9.57 3.20
C ASP A 136 -54.85 -8.52 2.08
N SER A 137 -53.70 -7.96 1.69
CA SER A 137 -53.61 -6.99 0.59
C SER A 137 -53.69 -7.61 -0.81
N LYS A 138 -53.26 -8.88 -0.97
CA LYS A 138 -53.24 -9.58 -2.28
C LYS A 138 -54.59 -10.18 -2.67
N THR A 139 -55.50 -10.44 -1.72
CA THR A 139 -56.86 -10.91 -2.00
C THR A 139 -57.81 -9.78 -2.41
N LYS A 140 -57.52 -8.52 -2.03
CA LYS A 140 -58.32 -7.33 -2.41
C LYS A 140 -58.07 -6.80 -3.84
N ASN A 141 -56.87 -6.97 -4.39
CA ASN A 141 -56.50 -6.38 -5.70
C ASN A 141 -56.70 -7.28 -6.94
N ARG A 142 -57.31 -8.47 -6.79
CA ARG A 142 -57.59 -9.39 -7.92
C ARG A 142 -58.98 -9.21 -8.54
N LYS A 143 -59.78 -8.24 -8.08
CA LYS A 143 -61.18 -8.02 -8.53
C LYS A 143 -61.40 -6.88 -9.55
N THR A 144 -60.38 -6.15 -10.01
CA THR A 144 -60.60 -4.89 -10.77
C THR A 144 -59.92 -4.77 -12.15
N LYS A 145 -59.60 -5.86 -12.87
CA LYS A 145 -59.05 -5.70 -14.23
C LYS A 145 -59.32 -6.86 -15.23
N ILE A 146 -60.57 -7.02 -15.65
CA ILE A 146 -61.02 -7.85 -16.79
C ILE A 146 -62.32 -7.20 -17.33
N THR A 147 -62.38 -6.37 -18.38
CA THR A 147 -62.57 -6.71 -19.82
C THR A 147 -62.98 -5.43 -20.60
N LYS A 148 -62.43 -5.21 -21.81
CA LYS A 148 -63.17 -5.10 -23.09
C LYS A 148 -62.27 -4.57 -24.23
N GLU A 149 -62.31 -5.33 -25.31
CA GLU A 149 -61.52 -5.29 -26.56
C GLU A 149 -61.84 -4.12 -27.51
N PRO A 150 -60.94 -3.82 -28.48
CA PRO A 150 -61.12 -2.80 -29.50
C PRO A 150 -61.80 -3.32 -30.79
N LYS A 151 -62.54 -2.43 -31.48
CA LYS A 151 -63.01 -2.61 -32.88
C LYS A 151 -62.04 -1.96 -33.88
N PRO A 152 -61.97 -2.43 -35.15
CA PRO A 152 -60.86 -2.15 -36.06
C PRO A 152 -61.11 -0.95 -36.99
N LYS A 153 -60.04 -0.29 -37.45
CA LYS A 153 -60.06 0.52 -38.68
C LYS A 153 -58.81 0.32 -39.55
N ASN A 154 -59.16 0.23 -40.83
CA ASN A 154 -58.41 -0.03 -42.05
C ASN A 154 -57.53 1.17 -42.48
N ILE A 155 -56.65 0.96 -43.46
CA ILE A 155 -56.06 1.89 -44.48
C ILE A 155 -54.58 1.51 -44.68
N LYS A 156 -54.27 0.59 -45.61
CA LYS A 156 -53.97 0.78 -47.04
C LYS A 156 -52.60 1.44 -47.34
N THR A 157 -51.70 0.60 -47.88
CA THR A 157 -50.86 0.79 -49.10
C THR A 157 -49.85 1.94 -49.11
N LYS A 158 -48.62 1.82 -49.63
CA LYS A 158 -48.16 1.21 -50.89
C LYS A 158 -46.62 1.19 -50.81
N LYS A 159 -45.99 0.07 -51.19
CA LYS A 159 -45.17 -0.11 -52.41
C LYS A 159 -43.87 0.68 -52.42
N ASP A 160 -42.75 -0.06 -52.41
CA ASP A 160 -41.88 -0.27 -53.59
C ASP A 160 -40.84 0.86 -53.59
N LYS A 161 -39.58 0.73 -53.91
CA LYS A 161 -38.67 -0.14 -54.69
C LYS A 161 -37.37 0.70 -54.60
N LYS A 162 -36.14 0.25 -54.65
CA LYS A 162 -35.45 -0.97 -55.05
C LYS A 162 -34.00 -0.68 -54.64
#